data_AF-A0A1V6QQD9-F1
#
_entry.id   AF-A0A1V6QQD9-F1
#
_cell.length_a   1.000
_cell.length_b   1.000
_cell.length_c   1.000
_cell.angle_alpha   90.00
_cell.angle_beta   90.00
_cell.angle_gamma   90.00
#
_symmetry.space_group_name_H-M   'P 1'
#
loop_
_entity.id
_entity.type
_entity.pdbx_description
1 polymer ?
#
loop_
_entity_poly.entity_id
_entity_poly.type
_entity_poly.pdbx_seq_one_letter_code
_entity_poly.pdbx_strand_id
1 'polypeptide(L)'
;MKVSQLYVYPIKSLRPTTITEGILTTRGFQYDRHFMLLKVIPAEDGSGTTTLKNMHVPHFPEMALFYTDIEYPETEKDSGKLIITYHPPLSDSAPALRETNRLEIPLKPNPKSLNPLKVMMHKSPTTGYNMGAEYNDWFSACFGYPVVLAYLGPHSREVLGTLAPGKKDKKTALRIIRESLTNPDRKWERVLPVLIVASAINILLQGSTLVRDGLTPQTARSLTPTLLFTAGAAVLYYFYTLHAQHEDRITFADCAPYLVISETSVDNVSARLPDGENMDRTKFRPNIVVSGAGEAFEEDFWGALTLGNGLGRGSSKLLLTGNCVRCQSLNVDYETGKMGTGESGAVLKKLMKDRRVDSGAKFSPVFGRYAFLEPKGEGISLKVGDEIAVAEKGTKRSIFGECFSSFYWPTVGVDANWVLQIGLA
;
A
#
# COMPACT_ATOMS: atom_id res chain seq x y z
N MET A 1 -24.69 -1.02 0.18
CA MET A 1 -23.83 -1.14 -1.01
C MET A 1 -23.30 -2.57 -1.06
N LYS A 2 -22.73 -3.00 -2.18
CA LYS A 2 -22.12 -4.34 -2.29
C LYS A 2 -20.83 -4.31 -3.09
N VAL A 3 -19.95 -5.27 -2.84
CA VAL A 3 -18.78 -5.53 -3.67
C VAL A 3 -19.25 -6.02 -5.03
N SER A 4 -18.89 -5.31 -6.09
CA SER A 4 -19.26 -5.64 -7.47
C SER A 4 -18.12 -6.33 -8.23
N GLN A 5 -16.87 -5.96 -7.94
CA GLN A 5 -15.70 -6.54 -8.56
C GLN A 5 -14.48 -6.45 -7.65
N LEU A 6 -13.60 -7.45 -7.73
CA LEU A 6 -12.33 -7.49 -7.03
C LEU A 6 -11.18 -7.71 -8.03
N TYR A 7 -10.04 -7.05 -7.75
CA TYR A 7 -8.84 -7.13 -8.57
C TYR A 7 -7.57 -7.26 -7.72
N VAL A 8 -6.67 -8.12 -8.18
CA VAL A 8 -5.30 -8.28 -7.68
C VAL A 8 -4.33 -7.86 -8.78
N TYR A 9 -3.25 -7.19 -8.43
CA TYR A 9 -2.19 -6.80 -9.37
C TYR A 9 -0.86 -7.45 -8.97
N PRO A 10 -0.62 -8.74 -9.29
CA PRO A 10 0.56 -9.47 -8.79
C PRO A 10 1.88 -8.77 -9.13
N ILE A 11 1.97 -8.27 -10.36
CA ILE A 11 3.07 -7.42 -10.83
C ILE A 11 2.57 -5.98 -10.93
N LYS A 12 3.30 -5.06 -10.30
CA LYS A 12 3.02 -3.63 -10.37
C LYS A 12 2.96 -3.18 -11.84
N SER A 13 1.98 -2.33 -12.13
CA SER A 13 1.76 -1.67 -13.43
C SER A 13 1.23 -2.57 -14.56
N LEU A 14 1.26 -3.90 -14.44
CA LEU A 14 0.58 -4.79 -15.40
C LEU A 14 -0.95 -4.78 -15.18
N ARG A 15 -1.70 -5.44 -16.09
CA ARG A 15 -3.16 -5.62 -15.97
C ARG A 15 -3.50 -6.49 -14.75
N PRO A 16 -4.70 -6.31 -14.14
CA PRO A 16 -5.10 -7.10 -12.98
C PRO A 16 -5.46 -8.54 -13.34
N THR A 17 -5.41 -9.41 -12.33
CA THR A 17 -6.21 -10.63 -12.25
C THR A 17 -7.56 -10.28 -11.64
N THR A 18 -8.63 -10.66 -12.34
CA THR A 18 -10.00 -10.51 -11.82
C THR A 18 -10.32 -11.70 -10.94
N ILE A 19 -10.74 -11.47 -9.70
CA ILE A 19 -11.03 -12.53 -8.74
C ILE A 19 -12.47 -12.41 -8.22
N THR A 20 -13.06 -13.54 -7.83
CA THR A 20 -14.38 -13.58 -7.16
C THR A 20 -14.25 -13.54 -5.65
N GLU A 21 -13.08 -13.89 -5.12
CA GLU A 21 -12.79 -13.98 -3.69
C GLU A 21 -11.31 -13.66 -3.45
N GLY A 22 -11.01 -12.88 -2.42
CA GLY A 22 -9.64 -12.50 -2.08
C GLY A 22 -9.42 -12.38 -0.58
N ILE A 23 -8.31 -12.95 -0.11
CA ILE A 23 -7.88 -12.83 1.29
C ILE A 23 -7.26 -11.45 1.52
N LEU A 24 -7.87 -10.70 2.44
CA LEU A 24 -7.41 -9.38 2.84
C LEU A 24 -6.17 -9.48 3.74
N THR A 25 -5.15 -8.68 3.46
CA THR A 25 -4.02 -8.44 4.36
C THR A 25 -3.86 -6.95 4.65
N THR A 26 -3.08 -6.61 5.67
CA THR A 26 -2.72 -5.20 5.95
C THR A 26 -1.93 -4.54 4.82
N ARG A 27 -1.36 -5.31 3.89
CA ARG A 27 -0.52 -4.82 2.78
C ARG A 27 -1.15 -4.92 1.38
N GLY A 28 -2.40 -5.37 1.29
CA GLY A 28 -3.16 -5.56 0.05
C GLY A 28 -3.81 -6.94 0.03
N PHE A 29 -4.50 -7.30 -1.06
CA PHE A 29 -4.90 -8.70 -1.23
C PHE A 29 -3.68 -9.62 -1.21
N GLN A 30 -3.88 -10.88 -0.83
CA GLN A 30 -2.83 -11.89 -0.97
C GLN A 30 -2.25 -11.85 -2.40
N TYR A 31 -0.92 -11.84 -2.50
CA TYR A 31 -0.15 -11.71 -3.75
C TYR A 31 -0.21 -10.35 -4.47
N ASP A 32 -0.92 -9.34 -3.95
CA ASP A 32 -1.00 -8.04 -4.60
C ASP A 32 0.33 -7.26 -4.57
N ARG A 33 0.84 -6.92 -5.76
CA ARG A 33 2.03 -6.08 -6.01
C ARG A 33 3.29 -6.57 -5.29
N HIS A 34 3.50 -7.88 -5.27
CA HIS A 34 4.72 -8.50 -4.74
C HIS A 34 5.86 -8.53 -5.77
N PHE A 35 5.56 -8.26 -7.04
CA PHE A 35 6.53 -8.15 -8.11
C PHE A 35 6.51 -6.76 -8.77
N MET A 36 7.62 -6.38 -9.39
CA MET A 36 7.76 -5.15 -10.18
C MET A 36 8.74 -5.38 -11.33
N LEU A 37 8.53 -4.70 -12.45
CA LEU A 37 9.50 -4.64 -13.54
C LEU A 37 10.38 -3.39 -13.44
N LEU A 38 11.67 -3.57 -13.72
CA LEU A 38 12.66 -2.51 -13.74
C LEU A 38 13.34 -2.49 -15.10
N LYS A 39 13.35 -1.34 -15.77
CA LYS A 39 14.11 -1.16 -17.02
C LYS A 39 15.58 -0.96 -16.68
N VAL A 40 16.46 -1.68 -17.37
CA VAL A 40 17.90 -1.45 -17.28
C VAL A 40 18.28 -0.29 -18.20
N ILE A 41 18.95 0.71 -17.65
CA ILE A 41 19.43 1.88 -18.38
C ILE A 41 20.97 1.86 -18.34
N PRO A 42 21.64 1.64 -19.49
CA PRO A 42 23.09 1.75 -19.55
C PRO A 42 23.52 3.19 -19.31
N ALA A 43 24.65 3.37 -18.63
CA ALA A 43 25.25 4.68 -18.45
C ALA A 43 25.75 5.24 -19.79
N GLU A 44 25.48 6.52 -20.02
CA GLU A 44 25.86 7.21 -21.27
C GLU A 44 27.37 7.44 -21.39
N ASP A 45 28.10 7.35 -20.28
CA ASP A 45 29.55 7.57 -20.18
C ASP A 45 30.39 6.40 -20.72
N GLY A 46 29.76 5.32 -21.17
CA GLY A 46 30.47 4.12 -21.67
C GLY A 46 31.17 3.32 -20.57
N SER A 47 30.96 3.63 -19.29
CA SER A 47 31.58 2.92 -18.15
C SER A 47 31.13 1.47 -17.99
N GLY A 48 30.11 1.05 -18.76
CA GLY A 48 29.45 -0.26 -18.59
C GLY A 48 28.55 -0.35 -17.35
N THR A 49 28.41 0.75 -16.59
CA THR A 49 27.51 0.80 -15.43
C THR A 49 26.06 0.83 -15.89
N THR A 50 25.17 0.14 -15.18
CA THR A 50 23.73 0.15 -15.46
C THR A 50 22.95 0.68 -14.26
N THR A 51 21.90 1.45 -14.51
CA THR A 51 20.92 1.86 -13.50
C THR A 51 19.59 1.16 -13.74
N LEU A 52 18.82 0.94 -12.66
CA LEU A 52 17.50 0.32 -12.74
C LEU A 52 16.42 1.40 -12.54
N LYS A 53 15.50 1.51 -13.49
CA LYS A 53 14.37 2.44 -13.45
C LYS A 53 13.07 1.67 -13.25
N ASN A 54 12.30 2.03 -12.22
CA ASN A 54 10.98 1.45 -11.99
C ASN A 54 10.08 1.66 -13.21
N MET A 55 9.38 0.60 -13.63
CA MET A 55 8.44 0.67 -14.74
C MET A 55 7.02 0.94 -14.25
N HIS A 56 6.44 2.02 -14.79
CA HIS A 56 5.10 2.50 -14.54
C HIS A 56 4.34 2.60 -15.86
N VAL A 57 3.12 2.06 -15.93
CA VAL A 57 2.30 2.07 -17.15
C VAL A 57 2.12 3.46 -17.80
N PRO A 58 2.04 4.61 -17.09
CA PRO A 58 1.99 5.91 -17.77
C PRO A 58 3.26 6.26 -18.56
N HIS A 59 4.40 5.63 -18.27
CA HIS A 59 5.69 5.86 -18.95
C HIS A 59 6.10 4.72 -19.88
N PHE A 60 5.57 3.53 -19.62
CA PHE A 60 5.78 2.30 -20.36
C PHE A 60 4.40 1.69 -20.67
N PRO A 61 3.61 2.33 -21.55
CA PRO A 61 2.24 1.91 -21.83
C PRO A 61 2.14 0.48 -22.36
N GLU A 62 3.21 -0.06 -22.95
CA GLU A 62 3.30 -1.43 -23.43
C GLU A 62 3.22 -2.47 -22.29
N MET A 63 3.39 -2.06 -21.03
CA MET A 63 3.06 -2.87 -19.85
C MET A 63 1.59 -3.30 -19.82
N ALA A 64 0.70 -2.57 -20.48
CA ALA A 64 -0.71 -2.93 -20.58
C ALA A 64 -0.96 -4.17 -21.47
N LEU A 65 0.04 -4.63 -22.23
CA LEU A 65 -0.08 -5.80 -23.10
C LEU A 65 0.10 -7.14 -22.36
N PHE A 66 0.40 -7.09 -21.06
CA PHE A 66 0.61 -8.28 -20.24
C PHE A 66 -0.60 -8.53 -19.34
N TYR A 67 -1.21 -9.68 -19.55
CA TYR A 67 -2.32 -10.20 -18.76
C TYR A 67 -1.76 -11.07 -17.64
N THR A 68 -2.41 -11.02 -16.47
CA THR A 68 -1.97 -11.75 -15.29
C THR A 68 -3.09 -12.63 -14.76
N ASP A 69 -2.75 -13.86 -14.40
CA ASP A 69 -3.65 -14.81 -13.77
C ASP A 69 -2.95 -15.54 -12.62
N ILE A 70 -3.71 -16.01 -11.63
CA ILE A 70 -3.17 -16.62 -10.40
C ILE A 70 -3.74 -18.02 -10.25
N GLU A 71 -2.86 -19.00 -10.25
CA GLU A 71 -3.16 -20.35 -9.78
C GLU A 71 -2.79 -20.44 -8.29
N TYR A 72 -3.82 -20.38 -7.44
CA TYR A 72 -3.66 -20.41 -6.00
C TYR A 72 -3.25 -21.82 -5.54
N PRO A 73 -2.39 -21.93 -4.51
CA PRO A 73 -1.96 -23.23 -4.01
C PRO A 73 -3.14 -23.98 -3.39
N GLU A 74 -3.37 -25.22 -3.82
CA GLU A 74 -4.45 -26.08 -3.28
C GLU A 74 -4.01 -26.83 -2.01
N THR A 75 -2.70 -27.05 -1.85
CA THR A 75 -2.12 -27.79 -0.73
C THR A 75 -0.91 -27.06 -0.15
N GLU A 76 -0.51 -27.41 1.07
CA GLU A 76 0.68 -26.82 1.71
C GLU A 76 2.01 -27.12 0.97
N LYS A 77 2.03 -28.15 0.11
CA LYS A 77 3.19 -28.52 -0.70
C LYS A 77 3.24 -27.79 -2.04
N ASP A 78 2.13 -27.18 -2.44
CA ASP A 78 2.03 -26.40 -3.65
C ASP A 78 2.41 -24.94 -3.35
N SER A 79 3.32 -24.38 -4.14
CA SER A 79 3.71 -22.98 -4.02
C SER A 79 2.76 -22.03 -4.75
N GLY A 80 1.86 -22.56 -5.60
CA GLY A 80 1.06 -21.83 -6.56
C GLY A 80 1.90 -21.10 -7.61
N LYS A 81 1.24 -20.56 -8.63
CA LYS A 81 1.93 -19.86 -9.73
C LYS A 81 1.15 -18.66 -10.25
N LEU A 82 1.90 -17.65 -10.64
CA LEU A 82 1.46 -16.49 -11.39
C LEU A 82 1.70 -16.79 -12.88
N ILE A 83 0.65 -16.69 -13.67
CA ILE A 83 0.68 -16.87 -15.12
C ILE A 83 0.67 -15.49 -15.76
N ILE A 84 1.68 -15.22 -16.59
CA ILE A 84 1.76 -14.00 -17.40
C ILE A 84 1.55 -14.38 -18.85
N THR A 85 0.62 -13.71 -19.53
CA THR A 85 0.40 -13.87 -20.97
C THR A 85 0.64 -12.55 -21.68
N TYR A 86 1.56 -12.54 -22.65
CA TYR A 86 1.86 -11.38 -23.48
C TYR A 86 1.00 -11.38 -24.75
N HIS A 87 0.25 -10.31 -24.96
CA HIS A 87 -0.57 -10.09 -26.15
C HIS A 87 0.05 -8.94 -26.97
N PRO A 88 0.89 -9.24 -27.98
CA PRO A 88 1.49 -8.19 -28.80
C PRO A 88 0.39 -7.36 -29.49
N PRO A 89 0.65 -6.08 -29.81
CA PRO A 89 -0.32 -5.27 -30.55
C PRO A 89 -0.61 -5.95 -31.88
N LEU A 90 -1.87 -5.93 -32.32
CA LEU A 90 -2.25 -6.43 -33.64
C LEU A 90 -1.41 -5.70 -34.70
N SER A 91 -0.56 -6.46 -35.40
CA SER A 91 0.05 -6.02 -36.66
C SER A 91 -0.59 -6.80 -37.79
N ASP A 92 -0.69 -6.20 -38.98
CA ASP A 92 -1.26 -6.81 -40.20
C ASP A 92 -0.56 -8.12 -40.63
N SER A 93 0.48 -8.54 -39.92
CA SER A 93 1.28 -9.73 -40.16
C SER A 93 1.66 -10.48 -38.87
N ALA A 94 0.72 -10.67 -37.93
CA ALA A 94 0.99 -11.47 -36.73
C ALA A 94 0.71 -12.97 -36.97
N PRO A 95 1.71 -13.86 -36.90
CA PRO A 95 1.46 -15.30 -36.86
C PRO A 95 0.78 -15.67 -35.53
N ALA A 96 0.01 -16.77 -35.55
CA ALA A 96 -0.76 -17.29 -34.42
C ALA A 96 0.02 -17.32 -33.09
N LEU A 97 -0.71 -17.13 -31.98
CA LEU A 97 -0.26 -17.26 -30.59
C LEU A 97 0.78 -18.40 -30.46
N ARG A 98 2.05 -18.05 -30.27
CA ARG A 98 3.12 -19.02 -30.02
C ARG A 98 3.13 -19.35 -28.53
N GLU A 99 3.45 -20.60 -28.17
CA GLU A 99 3.64 -21.04 -26.77
C GLU A 99 4.62 -20.15 -25.99
N THR A 100 5.51 -19.43 -26.69
CA THR A 100 6.46 -18.45 -26.13
C THR A 100 5.82 -17.23 -25.46
N ASN A 101 4.51 -17.00 -25.62
CA ASN A 101 3.80 -15.83 -25.08
C ASN A 101 3.34 -16.01 -23.63
N ARG A 102 3.62 -17.15 -23.00
CA ARG A 102 3.24 -17.44 -21.62
C ARG A 102 4.48 -17.65 -20.75
N LEU A 103 4.45 -17.10 -19.54
CA LEU A 103 5.48 -17.28 -18.52
C LEU A 103 4.82 -17.66 -17.19
N GLU A 104 5.34 -18.69 -16.53
CA GLU A 104 4.90 -19.11 -15.21
C GLU A 104 5.93 -18.66 -14.17
N ILE A 105 5.48 -18.02 -13.09
CA ILE A 105 6.32 -17.47 -12.04
C ILE A 105 5.82 -18.02 -10.71
N PRO A 106 6.67 -18.62 -9.84
CA PRO A 106 6.22 -19.08 -8.54
C PRO A 106 5.68 -17.91 -7.72
N LEU A 107 4.55 -18.07 -7.02
CA LEU A 107 3.96 -16.99 -6.21
C LEU A 107 4.83 -16.61 -5.01
N LYS A 108 5.59 -17.58 -4.49
CA LYS A 108 6.52 -17.41 -3.36
C LYS A 108 7.91 -17.97 -3.71
N PRO A 109 8.68 -17.27 -4.56
CA PRO A 109 10.08 -17.61 -4.82
C PRO A 109 10.89 -17.65 -3.50
N ASN A 110 11.86 -18.54 -3.40
CA ASN A 110 12.76 -18.59 -2.25
C ASN A 110 13.78 -17.44 -2.31
N PRO A 111 13.75 -16.45 -1.41
CA PRO A 111 14.65 -15.31 -1.48
C PRO A 111 16.13 -15.68 -1.28
N LYS A 112 16.41 -16.83 -0.64
CA LYS A 112 17.79 -17.27 -0.37
C LYS A 112 18.55 -17.69 -1.62
N SER A 113 17.84 -18.06 -2.69
CA SER A 113 18.43 -18.45 -3.98
C SER A 113 18.51 -17.28 -4.96
N LEU A 114 18.11 -16.07 -4.56
CA LEU A 114 18.00 -14.92 -5.45
C LEU A 114 18.95 -13.80 -5.02
N ASN A 115 19.42 -13.03 -6.01
CA ASN A 115 20.31 -11.91 -5.76
C ASN A 115 19.52 -10.69 -5.27
N PRO A 116 19.90 -10.06 -4.14
CA PRO A 116 19.20 -8.88 -3.65
C PRO A 116 19.43 -7.66 -4.56
N LEU A 117 18.42 -6.80 -4.66
CA LEU A 117 18.49 -5.51 -5.33
C LEU A 117 17.90 -4.40 -4.46
N LYS A 118 18.48 -3.21 -4.53
CA LYS A 118 17.93 -2.02 -3.86
C LYS A 118 16.87 -1.40 -4.77
N VAL A 119 15.64 -1.31 -4.28
CA VAL A 119 14.54 -0.62 -4.97
C VAL A 119 14.25 0.67 -4.23
N MET A 120 14.20 1.78 -4.97
CA MET A 120 13.70 3.05 -4.45
C MET A 120 12.38 3.35 -5.14
N MET A 121 11.27 3.35 -4.38
CA MET A 121 9.96 3.68 -4.94
C MET A 121 9.36 4.88 -4.21
N HIS A 122 9.17 5.98 -4.93
CA HIS A 122 8.62 7.24 -4.41
C HIS A 122 9.32 7.75 -3.15
N LYS A 123 10.66 7.61 -3.08
CA LYS A 123 11.50 7.93 -1.90
C LYS A 123 11.33 6.98 -0.70
N SER A 124 10.61 5.88 -0.85
CA SER A 124 10.52 4.81 0.16
C SER A 124 11.42 3.65 -0.27
N PRO A 125 12.60 3.48 0.35
CA PRO A 125 13.52 2.40 0.00
C PRO A 125 12.99 1.04 0.46
N THR A 126 13.28 0.00 -0.32
CA THR A 126 13.09 -1.39 0.08
C THR A 126 14.12 -2.29 -0.62
N THR A 127 14.23 -3.52 -0.14
CA THR A 127 15.05 -4.55 -0.79
C THR A 127 14.13 -5.46 -1.57
N GLY A 128 14.45 -5.69 -2.84
CA GLY A 128 13.84 -6.74 -3.67
C GLY A 128 14.88 -7.81 -4.02
N TYR A 129 14.47 -8.77 -4.84
CA TYR A 129 15.28 -9.88 -5.32
C TYR A 129 15.13 -10.03 -6.83
N ASN A 130 16.24 -10.19 -7.54
CA ASN A 130 16.25 -10.35 -8.98
C ASN A 130 15.87 -11.80 -9.27
N MET A 131 14.77 -11.99 -10.00
CA MET A 131 14.23 -13.31 -10.28
C MET A 131 15.13 -14.17 -11.19
N GLY A 132 16.09 -13.56 -11.88
CA GLY A 132 17.09 -14.28 -12.68
C GLY A 132 16.82 -14.23 -14.19
N ALA A 133 17.79 -14.75 -14.96
CA ALA A 133 17.82 -14.65 -16.42
C ALA A 133 16.57 -15.23 -17.09
N GLU A 134 16.07 -16.37 -16.62
CA GLU A 134 14.85 -17.02 -17.14
C GLU A 134 13.67 -16.03 -17.28
N TYR A 135 13.38 -15.27 -16.23
CA TYR A 135 12.27 -14.31 -16.23
C TYR A 135 12.66 -12.99 -16.91
N ASN A 136 13.87 -12.52 -16.67
CA ASN A 136 14.36 -11.25 -17.21
C ASN A 136 14.43 -11.28 -18.74
N ASP A 137 14.96 -12.36 -19.31
CA ASP A 137 15.14 -12.54 -20.75
C ASP A 137 13.78 -12.64 -21.45
N TRP A 138 12.80 -13.32 -20.83
CA TRP A 138 11.43 -13.39 -21.36
C TRP A 138 10.77 -12.02 -21.43
N PHE A 139 10.79 -11.24 -20.35
CA PHE A 139 10.26 -9.87 -20.38
C PHE A 139 11.04 -9.01 -21.37
N SER A 140 12.37 -9.11 -21.38
CA SER A 140 13.22 -8.32 -22.28
C SER A 140 12.90 -8.58 -23.76
N ALA A 141 12.63 -9.84 -24.11
CA ALA A 141 12.20 -10.22 -25.46
C ALA A 141 10.84 -9.61 -25.82
N CYS A 142 9.88 -9.59 -24.88
CA CYS A 142 8.56 -8.99 -25.10
C CYS A 142 8.61 -7.46 -25.23
N PHE A 143 9.42 -6.79 -24.39
CA PHE A 143 9.55 -5.33 -24.40
C PHE A 143 10.49 -4.80 -25.50
N GLY A 144 11.41 -5.64 -25.99
CA GLY A 144 12.45 -5.22 -26.95
C GLY A 144 13.61 -4.43 -26.32
N TYR A 145 13.73 -4.45 -24.99
CA TYR A 145 14.83 -3.83 -24.25
C TYR A 145 15.07 -4.57 -22.93
N PRO A 146 16.26 -4.44 -22.29
CA PRO A 146 16.56 -5.20 -21.09
C PRO A 146 15.69 -4.80 -19.88
N VAL A 147 15.07 -5.80 -19.26
CA VAL A 147 14.14 -5.69 -18.12
C VAL A 147 14.51 -6.68 -17.03
N VAL A 148 14.41 -6.25 -15.78
CA VAL A 148 14.56 -7.08 -14.59
C VAL A 148 13.22 -7.25 -13.90
N LEU A 149 12.85 -8.50 -13.60
CA LEU A 149 11.76 -8.82 -12.70
C LEU A 149 12.26 -8.85 -11.25
N ALA A 150 11.76 -7.91 -10.45
CA ALA A 150 12.04 -7.83 -9.03
C ALA A 150 10.91 -8.46 -8.21
N TYR A 151 11.27 -9.34 -7.27
CA TYR A 151 10.38 -9.90 -6.26
C TYR A 151 10.63 -9.24 -4.90
N LEU A 152 9.57 -8.87 -4.19
CA LEU A 152 9.68 -8.19 -2.90
C LEU A 152 10.20 -9.10 -1.78
N GLY A 153 9.88 -10.40 -1.81
CA GLY A 153 10.21 -11.32 -0.74
C GLY A 153 9.49 -10.98 0.57
N PRO A 154 10.15 -11.14 1.74
CA PRO A 154 9.55 -10.81 3.03
C PRO A 154 9.53 -9.30 3.31
N HIS A 155 10.11 -8.49 2.42
CA HIS A 155 10.26 -7.07 2.63
C HIS A 155 8.94 -6.35 2.38
N SER A 156 8.94 -5.10 2.78
CA SER A 156 7.87 -4.15 2.54
C SER A 156 8.48 -2.76 2.67
N ARG A 157 7.70 -1.74 2.40
CA ARG A 157 8.16 -0.35 2.48
C ARG A 157 7.20 0.49 3.31
N GLU A 158 7.70 1.58 3.87
CA GLU A 158 6.87 2.50 4.64
C GLU A 158 5.92 3.27 3.72
N VAL A 159 4.70 3.47 4.21
CA VAL A 159 3.75 4.42 3.61
C VAL A 159 4.25 5.83 3.91
N LEU A 160 4.58 6.58 2.86
CA LEU A 160 5.02 7.97 3.01
C LEU A 160 3.84 8.94 3.06
N GLY A 161 4.09 10.14 3.58
CA GLY A 161 3.06 11.15 3.80
C GLY A 161 2.14 10.81 4.98
N THR A 162 0.89 11.26 4.88
CA THR A 162 -0.13 11.24 5.96
C THR A 162 -1.26 10.26 5.70
N LEU A 163 -1.16 9.42 4.66
CA LEU A 163 -2.20 8.46 4.26
C LEU A 163 -2.34 7.29 5.25
N ALA A 164 -1.25 6.88 5.89
CA ALA A 164 -1.21 5.81 6.88
C ALA A 164 -2.05 6.14 8.14
N PRO A 165 -3.04 5.29 8.52
CA PRO A 165 -3.79 5.47 9.77
C PRO A 165 -2.91 5.63 11.02
N GLY A 166 -1.87 4.79 11.18
CA GLY A 166 -1.00 4.80 12.36
C GLY A 166 -0.20 6.09 12.53
N LYS A 167 -0.02 6.88 11.47
CA LYS A 167 0.63 8.20 11.54
C LYS A 167 -0.30 9.29 12.10
N LYS A 168 -1.62 9.05 12.16
CA LYS A 168 -2.60 9.93 12.82
C LYS A 168 -2.46 9.84 14.35
N ASP A 169 -2.36 8.63 14.87
CA ASP A 169 -2.26 8.39 16.32
C ASP A 169 -0.88 8.69 16.89
N LYS A 170 0.20 8.55 16.12
CA LYS A 170 1.53 8.95 16.60
C LYS A 170 1.54 10.42 17.05
N LYS A 171 0.95 11.35 16.30
CA LYS A 171 0.88 12.78 16.71
C LYS A 171 0.00 13.00 17.94
N THR A 172 -1.12 12.29 18.05
CA THR A 172 -2.05 12.44 19.19
C THR A 172 -1.52 11.77 20.46
N ALA A 173 -0.99 10.56 20.37
CA ALA A 173 -0.35 9.84 21.47
C ALA A 173 0.94 10.52 21.90
N LEU A 174 1.82 10.95 20.97
CA LEU A 174 2.97 11.79 21.31
C LEU A 174 2.53 13.11 21.91
N ARG A 175 1.39 13.70 21.51
CA ARG A 175 0.87 14.93 22.13
C ARG A 175 0.33 14.69 23.54
N ILE A 176 -0.44 13.62 23.78
CA ILE A 176 -0.96 13.27 25.11
C ILE A 176 0.19 12.89 26.05
N ILE A 177 1.15 12.12 25.56
CA ILE A 177 2.38 11.78 26.28
C ILE A 177 3.22 13.04 26.51
N ARG A 178 3.38 13.93 25.50
CA ARG A 178 4.11 15.20 25.63
C ARG A 178 3.43 16.18 26.57
N GLU A 179 2.11 16.33 26.54
CA GLU A 179 1.32 17.18 27.44
C GLU A 179 1.35 16.62 28.88
N SER A 180 1.39 15.29 29.04
CA SER A 180 1.62 14.64 30.34
C SER A 180 3.09 14.72 30.81
N LEU A 181 4.03 14.94 29.90
CA LEU A 181 5.48 15.00 30.14
C LEU A 181 6.08 16.41 30.02
N THR A 182 5.28 17.47 29.84
CA THR A 182 5.75 18.87 29.73
C THR A 182 6.12 19.53 31.07
N ASN A 183 6.62 18.76 32.03
CA ASN A 183 7.53 19.29 33.05
C ASN A 183 8.98 19.00 32.55
N PRO A 184 9.86 20.01 32.44
CA PRO A 184 10.93 20.02 31.46
C PRO A 184 12.13 19.19 31.93
N ASP A 185 12.46 18.12 31.22
CA ASP A 185 13.78 18.05 30.57
C ASP A 185 13.89 16.91 29.55
N ARG A 186 14.55 17.26 28.45
CA ARG A 186 14.49 16.61 27.14
C ARG A 186 15.47 15.44 27.05
N LYS A 187 15.08 14.20 27.39
CA LYS A 187 15.97 13.02 27.18
C LYS A 187 15.34 11.60 27.16
N TRP A 188 14.01 11.43 27.03
CA TRP A 188 13.38 10.12 27.31
C TRP A 188 13.70 8.95 26.37
N GLU A 189 13.96 9.18 25.07
CA GLU A 189 14.35 8.10 24.13
C GLU A 189 15.70 7.46 24.49
N ARG A 190 16.57 8.18 25.21
CA ARG A 190 17.82 7.64 25.76
C ARG A 190 17.68 7.11 27.19
N VAL A 191 16.60 7.46 27.88
CA VAL A 191 16.39 7.14 29.30
C VAL A 191 15.69 5.79 29.47
N LEU A 192 14.74 5.41 28.61
CA LEU A 192 14.00 4.16 28.78
C LEU A 192 14.90 2.89 28.77
N PRO A 193 15.88 2.73 27.86
CA PRO A 193 16.81 1.61 27.93
C PRO A 193 17.69 1.66 29.20
N VAL A 194 18.08 2.86 29.64
CA VAL A 194 18.86 3.08 30.86
C VAL A 194 18.05 2.71 32.10
N LEU A 195 16.75 3.02 32.13
CA LEU A 195 15.85 2.64 33.23
C LEU A 195 15.67 1.12 33.30
N ILE A 196 15.53 0.44 32.17
CA ILE A 196 15.42 -1.04 32.14
C ILE A 196 16.70 -1.68 32.67
N VAL A 197 17.87 -1.22 32.21
CA VAL A 197 19.17 -1.72 32.68
C VAL A 197 19.37 -1.39 34.16
N ALA A 198 19.04 -0.17 34.59
CA ALA A 198 19.12 0.23 36.00
C ALA A 198 18.17 -0.59 36.89
N SER A 199 16.94 -0.87 36.43
CA SER A 199 15.98 -1.76 37.10
C SER A 199 16.55 -3.17 37.25
N ALA A 200 17.13 -3.75 36.19
CA ALA A 200 17.73 -5.08 36.23
C ALA A 200 18.93 -5.15 37.19
N ILE A 201 19.82 -4.15 37.15
CA ILE A 201 20.94 -4.03 38.08
C ILE A 201 20.45 -3.89 39.52
N ASN A 202 19.41 -3.08 39.76
CA ASN A 202 18.88 -2.85 41.10
C ASN A 202 18.20 -4.11 41.66
N ILE A 203 17.49 -4.89 40.82
CA ILE A 203 16.96 -6.21 41.18
C ILE A 203 18.10 -7.18 41.55
N LEU A 204 19.19 -7.20 40.77
CA LEU A 204 20.35 -8.07 41.04
C LEU A 204 21.05 -7.70 42.36
N LEU A 205 21.30 -6.42 42.59
CA LEU A 205 21.92 -5.91 43.83
C LEU A 205 21.04 -6.24 45.05
N GLN A 206 19.74 -5.99 44.96
CA GLN A 206 18.81 -6.24 46.07
C GLN A 206 18.55 -7.74 46.30
N GLY A 207 18.55 -8.55 45.23
CA GLY A 207 18.49 -10.01 45.33
C GLY A 207 19.66 -10.58 46.12
N SER A 208 20.87 -10.03 45.92
CA SER A 208 22.05 -10.44 46.69
C SER A 208 21.92 -10.12 48.20
N THR A 209 21.34 -8.97 48.55
CA THR A 209 21.10 -8.60 49.97
C THR A 209 19.99 -9.42 50.60
N LEU A 210 18.95 -9.79 49.83
CA LEU A 210 17.85 -10.63 50.29
C LEU A 210 18.31 -12.05 50.61
N VAL A 211 19.18 -12.61 49.75
CA VAL A 211 19.78 -13.94 49.92
C VAL A 211 20.72 -13.99 51.12
N ARG A 212 21.44 -12.88 51.40
CA ARG A 212 22.41 -12.81 52.51
C ARG A 212 21.76 -12.55 53.86
N ASP A 213 20.82 -11.61 53.93
CA ASP A 213 20.34 -11.05 55.20
C ASP A 213 18.89 -11.46 55.54
N GLY A 214 18.20 -12.16 54.63
CA GLY A 214 16.81 -12.63 54.82
C GLY A 214 15.75 -11.53 54.78
N LEU A 215 14.47 -11.93 54.85
CA LEU A 215 13.33 -10.99 54.83
C LEU A 215 13.12 -10.41 56.24
N THR A 216 13.71 -9.25 56.52
CA THR A 216 13.53 -8.49 57.76
C THR A 216 12.72 -7.21 57.50
N PRO A 217 12.13 -6.57 58.52
CA PRO A 217 11.42 -5.30 58.35
C PRO A 217 12.27 -4.17 57.76
N GLN A 218 13.59 -4.23 57.97
CA GLN A 218 14.55 -3.27 57.42
C GLN A 218 14.84 -3.53 55.93
N THR A 219 15.09 -4.79 55.54
CA THR A 219 15.24 -5.17 54.12
C THR A 219 13.94 -4.99 53.34
N ALA A 220 12.78 -5.20 53.95
CA ALA A 220 11.48 -4.90 53.34
C ALA A 220 11.33 -3.41 52.99
N ARG A 221 11.75 -2.49 53.89
CA ARG A 221 11.71 -1.05 53.64
C ARG A 221 12.70 -0.60 52.55
N SER A 222 13.85 -1.26 52.40
CA SER A 222 14.82 -0.92 51.34
C SER A 222 14.42 -1.44 49.95
N LEU A 223 13.51 -2.43 49.88
CA LEU A 223 12.99 -3.00 48.64
C LEU A 223 11.79 -2.24 48.06
N THR A 224 11.00 -1.57 48.90
CA THR A 224 9.79 -0.85 48.48
C THR A 224 10.03 0.15 47.34
N PRO A 225 11.06 1.02 47.37
CA PRO A 225 11.34 1.95 46.28
C PRO A 225 11.71 1.23 44.98
N THR A 226 12.44 0.12 45.09
CA THR A 226 12.86 -0.70 43.93
C THR A 226 11.66 -1.37 43.28
N LEU A 227 10.75 -1.96 44.07
CA LEU A 227 9.51 -2.57 43.58
C LEU A 227 8.58 -1.55 42.92
N LEU A 228 8.44 -0.35 43.50
CA LEU A 228 7.66 0.73 42.90
C LEU A 228 8.26 1.20 41.58
N PHE A 229 9.59 1.32 41.51
CA PHE A 229 10.29 1.74 40.30
C PHE A 229 10.20 0.69 39.17
N THR A 230 10.37 -0.60 39.49
CA THR A 230 10.24 -1.68 38.50
C THR A 230 8.80 -1.83 38.02
N ALA A 231 7.81 -1.72 38.90
CA ALA A 231 6.40 -1.70 38.53
C ALA A 231 6.08 -0.51 37.62
N GLY A 232 6.57 0.69 37.94
CA GLY A 232 6.42 1.88 37.10
C GLY A 232 7.05 1.72 35.71
N ALA A 233 8.27 1.18 35.65
CA ALA A 233 8.96 0.89 34.38
C ALA A 233 8.23 -0.17 33.55
N ALA A 234 7.71 -1.22 34.19
CA ALA A 234 6.92 -2.26 33.52
C ALA A 234 5.60 -1.72 32.97
N VAL A 235 4.91 -0.86 33.72
CA VAL A 235 3.69 -0.18 33.26
C VAL A 235 4.00 0.75 32.08
N LEU A 236 5.08 1.54 32.15
CA LEU A 236 5.55 2.38 31.05
C LEU A 236 5.93 1.56 29.81
N TYR A 237 6.62 0.42 29.98
CA TYR A 237 6.95 -0.50 28.89
C TYR A 237 5.71 -1.17 28.31
N TYR A 238 4.74 -1.55 29.14
CA TYR A 238 3.46 -2.09 28.71
C TYR A 238 2.64 -1.05 27.93
N PHE A 239 2.58 0.20 28.39
CA PHE A 239 1.96 1.29 27.64
C PHE A 239 2.71 1.59 26.33
N TYR A 240 4.05 1.59 26.35
CA TYR A 240 4.87 1.76 25.16
C TYR A 240 4.64 0.66 24.12
N THR A 241 4.62 -0.60 24.54
CA THR A 241 4.38 -1.74 23.64
C THR A 241 2.94 -1.79 23.14
N LEU A 242 1.95 -1.40 23.95
CA LEU A 242 0.57 -1.24 23.51
C LEU A 242 0.38 -0.07 22.52
N HIS A 243 1.16 1.00 22.65
CA HIS A 243 1.03 2.21 21.83
C HIS A 243 2.07 2.32 20.70
N ALA A 244 3.01 1.38 20.61
CA ALA A 244 3.88 1.20 19.45
C ALA A 244 3.05 0.68 18.28
N GLN A 245 2.21 1.55 17.72
CA GLN A 245 1.46 1.27 16.50
C GLN A 245 2.46 0.83 15.42
N HIS A 246 2.24 -0.38 14.89
CA HIS A 246 2.95 -0.85 13.70
C HIS A 246 2.85 0.22 12.63
N GLU A 247 3.99 0.67 12.11
CA GLU A 247 3.97 1.57 10.98
C GLU A 247 3.27 0.88 9.81
N ASP A 248 2.29 1.54 9.21
CA ASP A 248 1.62 1.00 8.02
C ASP A 248 2.66 0.78 6.92
N ARG A 249 2.79 -0.48 6.51
CA ARG A 249 3.71 -0.91 5.45
C ARG A 249 2.91 -1.34 4.23
N ILE A 250 3.52 -1.17 3.07
CA ILE A 250 2.94 -1.55 1.77
C ILE A 250 3.94 -2.37 0.96
N THR A 251 3.43 -3.05 -0.06
CA THR A 251 4.25 -3.75 -1.07
C THR A 251 4.75 -2.75 -2.12
N PHE A 252 4.86 -3.16 -3.39
CA PHE A 252 5.12 -2.25 -4.51
C PHE A 252 3.89 -1.37 -4.91
N ALA A 253 2.82 -1.34 -4.10
CA ALA A 253 1.75 -0.35 -4.21
C ALA A 253 2.27 1.09 -4.08
N ASP A 254 1.65 2.07 -4.75
CA ASP A 254 2.15 3.47 -4.80
C ASP A 254 1.96 4.26 -3.49
N CYS A 255 0.80 4.14 -2.86
CA CYS A 255 0.42 4.98 -1.72
C CYS A 255 -0.30 4.19 -0.61
N ALA A 256 -1.18 3.27 -0.97
CA ALA A 256 -1.98 2.49 -0.03
C ALA A 256 -2.15 1.04 -0.49
N PRO A 257 -2.42 0.11 0.44
CA PRO A 257 -2.70 -1.29 0.15
C PRO A 257 -3.86 -1.52 -0.84
N TYR A 258 -4.93 -0.73 -0.71
CA TYR A 258 -6.13 -0.86 -1.51
C TYR A 258 -6.53 0.46 -2.14
N LEU A 259 -7.16 0.36 -3.31
CA LEU A 259 -7.91 1.45 -3.94
C LEU A 259 -9.37 1.01 -4.10
N VAL A 260 -10.29 1.81 -3.55
CA VAL A 260 -11.73 1.62 -3.68
C VAL A 260 -12.30 2.61 -4.69
N ILE A 261 -13.15 2.14 -5.60
CA ILE A 261 -13.93 3.00 -6.51
C ILE A 261 -15.40 2.57 -6.51
N SER A 262 -16.31 3.45 -6.93
CA SER A 262 -17.71 3.09 -7.13
C SER A 262 -18.06 2.94 -8.62
N GLU A 263 -18.96 2.01 -8.95
CA GLU A 263 -19.52 1.88 -10.31
C GLU A 263 -20.21 3.17 -10.74
N THR A 264 -20.98 3.80 -9.85
CA THR A 264 -21.65 5.09 -10.10
C THR A 264 -20.67 6.19 -10.55
N SER A 265 -19.46 6.23 -9.98
CA SER A 265 -18.40 7.14 -10.44
C SER A 265 -17.82 6.75 -11.80
N VAL A 266 -17.63 5.45 -12.06
CA VAL A 266 -17.16 4.96 -13.37
C VAL A 266 -18.17 5.30 -14.45
N ASP A 267 -19.46 5.12 -14.20
CA ASP A 267 -20.55 5.45 -15.11
C ASP A 267 -20.57 6.94 -15.45
N ASN A 268 -20.29 7.80 -14.45
CA ASN A 268 -20.11 9.23 -14.69
C ASN A 268 -18.93 9.52 -15.63
N VAL A 269 -17.84 8.74 -15.59
CA VAL A 269 -16.74 8.89 -16.55
C VAL A 269 -17.12 8.35 -17.92
N SER A 270 -17.79 7.20 -17.99
CA SER A 270 -18.30 6.62 -19.24
C SER A 270 -19.21 7.60 -19.97
N ALA A 271 -20.10 8.31 -19.26
CA ALA A 271 -20.98 9.34 -19.83
C ALA A 271 -20.24 10.57 -20.40
N ARG A 272 -18.91 10.69 -20.20
CA ARG A 272 -18.07 11.75 -20.79
C ARG A 272 -17.36 11.28 -22.07
N LEU A 273 -17.47 10.00 -22.41
CA LEU A 273 -16.91 9.38 -23.62
C LEU A 273 -17.94 9.43 -24.77
N PRO A 274 -17.52 9.18 -26.02
CA PRO A 274 -18.43 9.08 -27.15
C PRO A 274 -19.48 7.97 -26.95
N ASP A 275 -20.63 8.13 -27.61
CA ASP A 275 -21.71 7.15 -27.55
C ASP A 275 -21.22 5.75 -27.97
N GLY A 276 -21.57 4.74 -27.17
CA GLY A 276 -21.16 3.34 -27.38
C GLY A 276 -19.82 2.95 -26.73
N GLU A 277 -19.07 3.91 -26.18
CA GLU A 277 -17.84 3.64 -25.44
C GLU A 277 -18.07 3.69 -23.92
N ASN A 278 -17.55 2.68 -23.20
CA ASN A 278 -17.57 2.65 -21.75
C ASN A 278 -16.16 2.79 -21.19
N MET A 279 -16.03 3.46 -20.04
CA MET A 279 -14.75 3.59 -19.37
C MET A 279 -14.31 2.22 -18.83
N ASP A 280 -13.14 1.76 -19.25
CA ASP A 280 -12.48 0.60 -18.66
C ASP A 280 -12.05 0.92 -17.22
N ARG A 281 -12.80 0.37 -16.26
CA ARG A 281 -12.57 0.57 -14.82
C ARG A 281 -11.18 0.09 -14.38
N THR A 282 -10.57 -0.88 -15.07
CA THR A 282 -9.24 -1.41 -14.72
C THR A 282 -8.12 -0.39 -14.93
N LYS A 283 -8.35 0.65 -15.76
CA LYS A 283 -7.42 1.77 -15.93
C LYS A 283 -7.30 2.65 -14.68
N PHE A 284 -8.33 2.67 -13.81
CA PHE A 284 -8.22 3.30 -12.49
C PHE A 284 -7.35 2.48 -11.53
N ARG A 285 -7.07 1.22 -11.87
CA ARG A 285 -6.33 0.24 -11.07
C ARG A 285 -6.90 -0.01 -9.66
N PRO A 286 -8.24 -0.11 -9.50
CA PRO A 286 -8.86 -0.36 -8.20
C PRO A 286 -8.55 -1.78 -7.73
N ASN A 287 -8.56 -2.01 -6.42
CA ASN A 287 -8.59 -3.36 -5.85
C ASN A 287 -10.04 -3.80 -5.55
N ILE A 288 -10.89 -2.86 -5.14
CA ILE A 288 -12.27 -3.12 -4.74
C ILE A 288 -13.18 -2.14 -5.52
N VAL A 289 -14.16 -2.68 -6.24
CA VAL A 289 -15.21 -1.89 -6.90
C VAL A 289 -16.53 -2.13 -6.19
N VAL A 290 -17.22 -1.06 -5.85
CA VAL A 290 -18.49 -1.14 -5.10
C VAL A 290 -19.65 -0.60 -5.93
N SER A 291 -20.81 -1.22 -5.77
CA SER A 291 -22.05 -0.79 -6.42
C SER A 291 -23.08 -0.30 -5.40
N GLY A 292 -24.05 0.48 -5.88
CA GLY A 292 -25.13 1.03 -5.06
C GLY A 292 -24.77 2.32 -4.29
N ALA A 293 -23.70 3.02 -4.70
CA ALA A 293 -23.47 4.40 -4.25
C ALA A 293 -24.54 5.31 -4.88
N GLY A 294 -25.09 6.24 -4.10
CA GLY A 294 -26.26 7.02 -4.53
C GLY A 294 -25.91 8.05 -5.61
N GLU A 295 -24.73 8.65 -5.50
CA GLU A 295 -24.26 9.69 -6.42
C GLU A 295 -22.83 9.42 -6.88
N ALA A 296 -22.48 9.94 -8.05
CA ALA A 296 -21.12 9.88 -8.55
C ALA A 296 -20.16 10.63 -7.60
N PHE A 297 -19.02 10.01 -7.33
CA PHE A 297 -17.95 10.50 -6.46
C PHE A 297 -18.31 10.61 -4.98
N GLU A 298 -19.37 9.95 -4.54
CA GLU A 298 -19.72 9.88 -3.11
C GLU A 298 -18.57 9.28 -2.27
N GLU A 299 -17.75 8.40 -2.86
CA GLU A 299 -16.58 7.81 -2.21
C GLU A 299 -15.51 8.82 -1.78
N ASP A 300 -15.52 10.04 -2.33
CA ASP A 300 -14.65 11.14 -1.88
C ASP A 300 -14.83 11.45 -0.38
N PHE A 301 -15.98 11.08 0.18
CA PHE A 301 -16.39 11.40 1.55
C PHE A 301 -16.40 10.19 2.48
N TRP A 302 -16.19 8.98 1.98
CA TRP A 302 -16.17 7.80 2.84
C TRP A 302 -14.90 7.81 3.72
N GLY A 303 -15.08 7.66 5.03
CA GLY A 303 -14.03 7.53 6.02
C GLY A 303 -13.74 6.07 6.40
N ALA A 304 -14.76 5.21 6.39
CA ALA A 304 -14.61 3.78 6.63
C ALA A 304 -15.73 2.97 5.96
N LEU A 305 -15.39 1.76 5.49
CA LEU A 305 -16.33 0.75 5.02
C LEU A 305 -16.29 -0.46 5.95
N THR A 306 -17.45 -0.99 6.33
CA THR A 306 -17.53 -2.24 7.10
C THR A 306 -17.29 -3.45 6.20
N LEU A 307 -16.52 -4.41 6.69
CA LEU A 307 -16.20 -5.68 6.03
C LEU A 307 -16.68 -6.85 6.90
N GLY A 308 -17.18 -7.90 6.24
CA GLY A 308 -17.72 -9.10 6.88
C GLY A 308 -19.23 -9.02 7.12
N ASN A 309 -19.91 -10.17 6.96
CA ASN A 309 -21.36 -10.31 7.07
C ASN A 309 -21.86 -10.00 8.49
N GLY A 310 -22.08 -8.73 8.81
CA GLY A 310 -22.91 -8.23 9.91
C GLY A 310 -22.50 -8.57 11.34
N LEU A 311 -22.13 -7.55 12.12
CA LEU A 311 -22.31 -7.41 13.60
C LEU A 311 -21.78 -8.51 14.55
N GLY A 312 -21.06 -9.52 14.06
CA GLY A 312 -20.44 -10.56 14.88
C GLY A 312 -18.97 -10.31 15.25
N ARG A 313 -18.43 -11.20 16.10
CA ARG A 313 -17.01 -11.29 16.48
C ARG A 313 -16.18 -11.74 15.25
N GLY A 314 -16.03 -10.85 14.28
CA GLY A 314 -15.44 -11.12 12.96
C GLY A 314 -15.56 -9.97 11.94
N SER A 315 -16.29 -8.90 12.26
CA SER A 315 -16.35 -7.71 11.39
C SER A 315 -15.09 -6.83 11.52
N SER A 316 -14.58 -6.34 10.39
CA SER A 316 -13.47 -5.38 10.34
C SER A 316 -13.87 -4.13 9.56
N LYS A 317 -13.00 -3.10 9.55
CA LYS A 317 -13.16 -1.94 8.69
C LYS A 317 -12.03 -1.82 7.69
N LEU A 318 -12.39 -1.29 6.53
CA LEU A 318 -11.46 -0.66 5.60
C LEU A 318 -11.49 0.85 5.87
N LEU A 319 -10.35 1.43 6.27
CA LEU A 319 -10.18 2.85 6.58
C LEU A 319 -9.81 3.62 5.31
N LEU A 320 -10.67 4.55 4.91
CA LEU A 320 -10.58 5.28 3.64
C LEU A 320 -9.91 6.65 3.86
N THR A 321 -8.57 6.66 3.82
CA THR A 321 -7.77 7.74 4.40
C THR A 321 -7.45 8.89 3.45
N GLY A 322 -7.56 8.71 2.14
CA GLY A 322 -7.24 9.77 1.18
C GLY A 322 -7.79 9.55 -0.22
N ASN A 323 -8.05 10.65 -0.93
CA ASN A 323 -8.42 10.64 -2.33
C ASN A 323 -7.25 10.22 -3.23
N CYS A 324 -7.53 9.38 -4.22
CA CYS A 324 -6.54 8.94 -5.18
C CYS A 324 -6.38 9.98 -6.29
N VAL A 325 -5.25 10.68 -6.25
CA VAL A 325 -4.79 11.57 -7.31
C VAL A 325 -4.51 10.74 -8.56
N ARG A 326 -5.05 11.17 -9.71
CA ARG A 326 -4.93 10.44 -10.98
C ARG A 326 -3.85 11.05 -11.86
N CYS A 327 -3.10 10.16 -12.51
CA CYS A 327 -2.07 10.49 -13.49
C CYS A 327 -2.50 10.05 -14.91
N GLN A 328 -1.60 10.23 -15.88
CA GLN A 328 -1.85 9.91 -17.29
C GLN A 328 -2.07 8.42 -17.59
N SER A 329 -1.94 7.53 -16.60
CA SER A 329 -2.28 6.11 -16.74
C SER A 329 -3.69 5.86 -17.27
N LEU A 330 -4.64 6.77 -16.98
CA LEU A 330 -6.02 6.68 -17.50
C LEU A 330 -6.13 6.81 -19.02
N ASN A 331 -5.12 7.42 -19.64
CA ASN A 331 -5.08 7.67 -21.08
C ASN A 331 -4.39 6.55 -21.84
N VAL A 332 -3.86 5.53 -21.17
CA VAL A 332 -3.21 4.39 -21.85
C VAL A 332 -4.28 3.57 -22.55
N ASP A 333 -4.04 3.27 -23.82
CA ASP A 333 -4.80 2.29 -24.58
C ASP A 333 -4.21 0.91 -24.30
N TYR A 334 -5.03 0.09 -23.66
CA TYR A 334 -4.65 -1.21 -23.17
C TYR A 334 -4.51 -2.23 -24.32
N GLU A 335 -5.21 -2.03 -25.44
CA GLU A 335 -5.16 -2.93 -26.60
C GLU A 335 -3.90 -2.70 -27.45
N THR A 336 -3.50 -1.43 -27.59
CA THR A 336 -2.31 -1.08 -28.39
C THR A 336 -1.03 -0.99 -27.57
N GLY A 337 -1.12 -0.90 -26.25
CA GLY A 337 0.04 -0.70 -25.38
C GLY A 337 0.70 0.66 -25.60
N LYS A 338 -0.09 1.68 -26.00
CA LYS A 338 0.38 3.04 -26.28
C LYS A 338 -0.47 4.06 -25.53
N MET A 339 -0.05 5.32 -25.54
CA MET A 339 -0.95 6.40 -25.13
C MET A 339 -2.10 6.46 -26.14
N GLY A 340 -3.33 6.41 -25.63
CA GLY A 340 -4.53 6.46 -26.45
C GLY A 340 -4.63 7.77 -27.22
N THR A 341 -5.29 7.69 -28.37
CA THR A 341 -5.60 8.85 -29.20
C THR A 341 -7.10 9.14 -29.13
N GLY A 342 -7.52 10.35 -29.49
CA GLY A 342 -8.93 10.74 -29.45
C GLY A 342 -9.51 10.91 -28.04
N GLU A 343 -10.84 10.77 -27.94
CA GLU A 343 -11.60 11.11 -26.73
C GLU A 343 -11.32 10.15 -25.56
N SER A 344 -11.20 8.85 -25.83
CA SER A 344 -10.88 7.82 -24.83
C SER A 344 -9.41 7.83 -24.43
N GLY A 345 -8.53 8.45 -25.22
CA GLY A 345 -7.16 8.80 -24.85
C GLY A 345 -7.04 10.09 -24.02
N ALA A 346 -8.15 10.80 -23.75
CA ALA A 346 -8.16 12.10 -23.07
C ALA A 346 -8.94 12.10 -21.74
N VAL A 347 -9.17 10.93 -21.15
CA VAL A 347 -9.94 10.75 -19.89
C VAL A 347 -9.40 11.64 -18.76
N LEU A 348 -8.08 11.71 -18.59
CA LEU A 348 -7.47 12.55 -17.55
C LEU A 348 -7.88 14.02 -17.72
N LYS A 349 -7.85 14.53 -18.96
CA LYS A 349 -8.24 15.91 -19.30
C LYS A 349 -9.73 16.14 -19.03
N LYS A 350 -10.59 15.17 -19.34
CA LYS A 350 -12.03 15.22 -19.04
C LYS A 350 -12.30 15.31 -17.54
N LEU A 351 -11.54 14.58 -16.72
CA LEU A 351 -11.62 14.67 -15.25
C LEU A 351 -11.03 15.97 -14.71
N MET A 352 -9.96 16.50 -15.30
CA MET A 352 -9.35 17.78 -14.85
C MET A 352 -10.33 18.96 -14.87
N LYS A 353 -11.39 18.90 -15.69
CA LYS A 353 -12.41 19.96 -15.80
C LYS A 353 -13.09 20.27 -14.46
N ASP A 354 -13.39 19.24 -13.67
CA ASP A 354 -14.24 19.34 -12.47
C ASP A 354 -13.75 18.50 -11.28
N ARG A 355 -12.78 17.59 -11.47
CA ARG A 355 -12.28 16.69 -10.42
C ARG A 355 -10.98 17.13 -9.76
N ARG A 356 -10.49 18.35 -10.02
CA ARG A 356 -9.41 18.99 -9.24
C ARG A 356 -9.97 19.56 -7.92
N VAL A 357 -10.50 18.66 -7.09
CA VAL A 357 -11.27 19.00 -5.88
C VAL A 357 -10.47 18.81 -4.57
N ASP A 358 -9.24 18.32 -4.66
CA ASP A 358 -8.35 18.14 -3.53
C ASP A 358 -7.36 19.32 -3.47
N SER A 359 -7.41 20.09 -2.38
CA SER A 359 -6.56 21.28 -2.21
C SER A 359 -5.08 20.97 -2.05
N GLY A 360 -4.72 19.72 -1.71
CA GLY A 360 -3.35 19.24 -1.62
C GLY A 360 -2.77 18.81 -2.97
N ALA A 361 -3.63 18.50 -3.95
CA ALA A 361 -3.27 18.10 -5.30
C ALA A 361 -3.99 18.96 -6.36
N LYS A 362 -3.82 20.29 -6.26
CA LYS A 362 -4.57 21.30 -7.04
C LYS A 362 -4.55 21.13 -8.55
N PHE A 363 -3.52 20.47 -9.10
CA PHE A 363 -3.32 20.34 -10.55
C PHE A 363 -3.80 19.01 -11.13
N SER A 364 -4.13 18.04 -10.28
CA SER A 364 -4.46 16.69 -10.70
C SER A 364 -5.87 16.32 -10.26
N PRO A 365 -6.65 15.65 -11.12
CA PRO A 365 -7.98 15.22 -10.72
C PRO A 365 -7.91 14.06 -9.73
N VAL A 366 -8.97 13.86 -8.96
CA VAL A 366 -9.11 12.73 -8.03
C VAL A 366 -10.22 11.78 -8.45
N PHE A 367 -9.95 10.48 -8.30
CA PHE A 367 -10.91 9.41 -8.56
C PHE A 367 -10.57 8.18 -7.71
N GLY A 368 -11.52 7.75 -6.88
CA GLY A 368 -11.32 6.64 -5.95
C GLY A 368 -10.64 7.03 -4.65
N ARG A 369 -10.61 6.08 -3.73
CA ARG A 369 -10.21 6.29 -2.34
C ARG A 369 -9.18 5.26 -1.89
N TYR A 370 -8.04 5.75 -1.41
CA TYR A 370 -7.01 4.94 -0.78
C TYR A 370 -7.52 4.36 0.53
N ALA A 371 -7.23 3.08 0.73
CA ALA A 371 -7.80 2.29 1.79
C ALA A 371 -6.75 1.43 2.51
N PHE A 372 -6.92 1.32 3.83
CA PHE A 372 -6.10 0.54 4.75
C PHE A 372 -6.98 -0.40 5.56
N LEU A 373 -6.58 -1.66 5.68
CA LEU A 373 -7.32 -2.65 6.47
C LEU A 373 -6.96 -2.49 7.96
N GLU A 374 -7.97 -2.48 8.84
CA GLU A 374 -7.67 -2.59 10.28
C GLU A 374 -6.97 -3.93 10.59
N PRO A 375 -5.97 -3.98 11.47
CA PRO A 375 -5.20 -5.20 11.74
C PRO A 375 -6.04 -6.45 12.06
N LYS A 376 -7.16 -6.28 12.78
CA LYS A 376 -8.11 -7.37 13.10
C LYS A 376 -8.81 -7.97 11.88
N GLY A 377 -8.72 -7.34 10.71
CA GLY A 377 -9.30 -7.82 9.46
C GLY A 377 -8.35 -8.66 8.62
N GLU A 378 -7.09 -8.80 9.02
CA GLU A 378 -6.14 -9.64 8.30
C GLU A 378 -6.61 -11.10 8.29
N GLY A 379 -6.59 -11.71 7.10
CA GLY A 379 -7.10 -13.08 6.87
C GLY A 379 -8.59 -13.16 6.54
N ILE A 380 -9.37 -12.07 6.63
CA ILE A 380 -10.77 -12.07 6.19
C ILE A 380 -10.82 -12.29 4.69
N SER A 381 -11.67 -13.21 4.25
CA SER A 381 -11.99 -13.39 2.84
C SER A 381 -13.10 -12.44 2.42
N LEU A 382 -12.84 -11.62 1.40
CA LEU A 382 -13.82 -10.72 0.79
C LEU A 382 -14.26 -11.29 -0.56
N LYS A 383 -15.56 -11.41 -0.78
CA LYS A 383 -16.15 -11.97 -2.00
C LYS A 383 -16.91 -10.90 -2.79
N VAL A 384 -16.97 -11.10 -4.11
CA VAL A 384 -17.92 -10.39 -4.96
C VAL A 384 -19.32 -10.75 -4.50
N GLY A 385 -20.18 -9.74 -4.35
CA GLY A 385 -21.52 -9.87 -3.80
C GLY A 385 -21.63 -9.52 -2.31
N ASP A 386 -20.52 -9.48 -1.57
CA ASP A 386 -20.55 -9.16 -0.13
C ASP A 386 -21.16 -7.77 0.12
N GLU A 387 -22.02 -7.69 1.13
CA GLU A 387 -22.59 -6.43 1.57
C GLU A 387 -21.57 -5.58 2.30
N ILE A 388 -21.57 -4.29 1.99
CA ILE A 388 -20.73 -3.30 2.66
C ILE A 388 -21.57 -2.05 2.98
N ALA A 389 -21.25 -1.43 4.10
CA ALA A 389 -21.86 -0.19 4.55
C ALA A 389 -20.80 0.88 4.80
N VAL A 390 -21.18 2.14 4.55
CA VAL A 390 -20.36 3.29 4.97
C VAL A 390 -20.48 3.41 6.48
N ALA A 391 -19.43 3.03 7.20
CA ALA A 391 -19.40 3.14 8.66
C ALA A 391 -19.19 4.60 9.09
N GLU A 392 -18.41 5.34 8.31
CA GLU A 392 -18.05 6.73 8.60
C GLU A 392 -18.07 7.54 7.29
N LYS A 393 -18.75 8.69 7.31
CA LYS A 393 -18.82 9.63 6.18
C LYS A 393 -18.41 11.02 6.65
N GLY A 394 -17.42 11.62 5.98
CA GLY A 394 -16.96 12.98 6.25
C GLY A 394 -17.82 14.03 5.56
N THR A 395 -17.78 15.26 6.09
CA THR A 395 -18.43 16.44 5.48
C THR A 395 -17.50 17.20 4.52
N LYS A 396 -16.21 16.89 4.53
CA LYS A 396 -15.17 17.47 3.68
C LYS A 396 -14.36 16.35 3.04
N ARG A 397 -13.79 16.65 1.87
CA ARG A 397 -12.82 15.77 1.21
C ARG A 397 -11.53 15.69 2.02
N SER A 398 -10.81 14.58 1.92
CA SER A 398 -9.42 14.53 2.39
C SER A 398 -8.57 15.54 1.61
N ILE A 399 -7.53 16.04 2.25
CA ILE A 399 -6.51 16.85 1.59
C ILE A 399 -5.29 15.96 1.38
N PHE A 400 -4.86 15.77 0.14
CA PHE A 400 -3.68 14.98 -0.17
C PHE A 400 -2.46 15.60 0.52
N GLY A 401 -1.82 14.84 1.41
CA GLY A 401 -0.66 15.30 2.17
C GLY A 401 -0.99 15.97 3.52
N GLU A 402 -2.13 16.64 3.71
CA GLU A 402 -2.51 17.21 5.02
C GLU A 402 -3.49 16.32 5.80
N CYS A 403 -3.37 16.34 7.13
CA CYS A 403 -4.19 15.53 8.03
C CYS A 403 -5.64 16.07 8.08
N PHE A 404 -6.62 15.16 8.00
CA PHE A 404 -7.99 15.43 8.43
C PHE A 404 -8.02 15.45 9.97
N SER A 405 -7.90 16.63 10.59
CA SER A 405 -8.23 16.81 12.00
C SER A 405 -9.74 17.05 12.10
N SER A 406 -10.45 16.15 12.77
CA SER A 406 -11.69 16.54 13.42
C SER A 406 -11.30 17.37 14.65
N PHE A 407 -11.05 18.67 14.43
CA PHE A 407 -11.13 19.83 15.32
C PHE A 407 -10.10 20.90 14.88
N TYR A 408 -10.63 22.09 14.55
CA TYR A 408 -10.05 23.44 14.47
C TYR A 408 -8.51 23.66 14.25
N TRP A 409 -8.21 24.38 13.13
CA TRP A 409 -7.08 25.33 12.85
C TRP A 409 -5.61 24.82 12.71
N PRO A 410 -4.70 25.62 12.08
CA PRO A 410 -4.28 25.59 10.69
C PRO A 410 -2.96 24.82 10.40
N THR A 411 -2.86 24.36 9.15
CA THR A 411 -1.69 24.12 8.27
C THR A 411 -0.27 24.10 8.85
N VAL A 412 0.43 22.98 8.60
CA VAL A 412 1.87 22.99 8.33
C VAL A 412 2.09 22.13 7.09
N GLY A 413 2.50 22.79 6.01
CA GLY A 413 2.54 22.27 4.65
C GLY A 413 3.48 21.08 4.46
N VAL A 414 3.10 20.24 3.50
CA VAL A 414 3.88 19.12 3.00
C VAL A 414 4.67 19.57 1.77
N ASP A 415 5.89 19.08 1.64
CA ASP A 415 6.81 19.40 0.56
C ASP A 415 6.20 19.08 -0.83
N ALA A 416 5.98 20.12 -1.64
CA ALA A 416 5.32 20.07 -2.95
C ALA A 416 6.01 19.11 -3.95
N ASN A 417 7.29 18.78 -3.74
CA ASN A 417 8.06 17.87 -4.59
C ASN A 417 7.61 16.40 -4.48
N TRP A 418 6.95 15.99 -3.39
CA TRP A 418 6.44 14.61 -3.24
C TRP A 418 5.15 14.38 -4.05
N VAL A 419 4.26 15.38 -4.09
CA VAL A 419 3.01 15.35 -4.87
C VAL A 419 3.29 15.27 -6.36
N LEU A 420 4.32 15.98 -6.84
CA LEU A 420 4.74 15.94 -8.25
C LEU A 420 5.24 14.55 -8.67
N GLN A 421 6.00 13.83 -7.84
CA GLN A 421 6.49 12.49 -8.23
C GLN A 421 5.39 11.42 -8.29
N ILE A 422 4.36 11.49 -7.44
CA ILE A 422 3.23 10.56 -7.50
C ILE A 422 2.24 10.95 -8.62
N GLY A 423 2.09 12.24 -8.91
CA GLY A 423 1.30 12.72 -10.04
C GLY A 423 1.96 12.47 -11.41
N LEU A 424 3.30 12.37 -11.43
CA LEU A 424 4.09 12.05 -12.62
C LEU A 424 4.30 10.54 -12.80
N ALA A 425 4.32 9.72 -11.74
CA ALA A 425 4.44 8.26 -11.80
C ALA A 425 3.12 7.51 -12.01
#